data_AF-A0A3M1PK65-F1
#
_entry.id   AF-A0A3M1PK65-F1
#
_cell.length_a   1.000
_cell.length_b   1.000
_cell.length_c   1.000
_cell.angle_alpha   90.00
_cell.angle_beta   90.00
_cell.angle_gamma   90.00
#
_symmetry.space_group_name_H-M   'P 1'
#
loop_
_entity.id
_entity.type
_entity.pdbx_description
1 polymer ?
#
loop_
_entity_poly.entity_id
_entity_poly.type
_entity_poly.pdbx_seq_one_letter_code
_entity_poly.pdbx_strand_id
1 'polypeptide(L)'
;MRRLGIEVELVPETFNAEGLLAAFARQDLRGKDVLIPKAQEGREVLEKGLQAQGARVTAVAVYKTQAPKADSAPEKIAGLHVDLVTFTSPSTFTNFLSLVGSERVKAWQRDGCVLAAIGQVTAAAMAKQNFTADILPEQSTVDSLVEAISRYFSCPEHCKTTS
;
A
#
# COMPACT_ATOMS: atom_id res chain seq x y z
N MET A 1 -12.59 15.81 -6.79
CA MET A 1 -13.79 16.50 -6.26
C MET A 1 -13.80 17.99 -6.61
N ARG A 2 -12.84 18.83 -6.16
CA ARG A 2 -12.81 20.26 -6.54
C ARG A 2 -12.76 20.55 -8.06
N ARG A 3 -12.01 19.75 -8.83
CA ARG A 3 -12.01 19.81 -10.31
C ARG A 3 -13.32 19.37 -10.99
N LEU A 4 -14.22 18.74 -10.25
CA LEU A 4 -15.55 18.32 -10.72
C LEU A 4 -16.66 19.28 -10.25
N GLY A 5 -16.31 20.43 -9.64
CA GLY A 5 -17.29 21.39 -9.12
C GLY A 5 -17.95 20.99 -7.79
N ILE A 6 -17.45 19.95 -7.12
CA ILE A 6 -17.96 19.49 -5.83
C ILE A 6 -17.15 20.19 -4.73
N GLU A 7 -17.82 21.02 -3.93
CA GLU A 7 -17.21 21.66 -2.77
C GLU A 7 -16.80 20.61 -1.73
N VAL A 8 -15.54 20.69 -1.30
CA VAL A 8 -15.00 19.81 -0.25
C VAL A 8 -14.97 20.63 1.02
N GLU A 9 -16.03 20.49 1.81
CA GLU A 9 -16.26 21.25 3.05
C GLU A 9 -15.48 20.66 4.24
N LEU A 10 -15.11 19.38 4.19
CA LEU A 10 -14.40 18.68 5.26
C LEU A 10 -13.17 17.97 4.71
N VAL A 11 -11.99 18.34 5.20
CA VAL A 11 -10.73 17.63 4.95
C VAL A 11 -10.17 17.24 6.32
N PRO A 12 -10.03 15.94 6.62
CA PRO A 12 -9.49 15.51 7.90
C PRO A 12 -7.99 15.83 7.98
N GLU A 13 -7.50 16.10 9.19
CA GLU A 13 -6.06 16.28 9.44
C GLU A 13 -5.27 15.00 9.17
N THR A 14 -5.90 13.85 9.41
CA THR A 14 -5.33 12.52 9.15
C THR A 14 -6.12 11.82 8.06
N PHE A 15 -5.42 11.39 6.99
CA PHE A 15 -6.02 10.72 5.83
C PHE A 15 -6.37 9.24 6.09
N ASN A 16 -7.01 8.93 7.21
CA ASN A 16 -7.50 7.61 7.58
C ASN A 16 -8.96 7.66 8.08
N ALA A 17 -9.58 6.49 8.28
CA ALA A 17 -10.98 6.39 8.69
C ALA A 17 -11.24 7.08 10.05
N GLU A 18 -10.29 6.94 10.97
CA GLU A 18 -10.33 7.49 12.32
C GLU A 18 -10.25 9.02 12.32
N GLY A 19 -9.36 9.60 11.51
CA GLY A 19 -9.23 11.05 11.34
C GLY A 19 -10.49 11.66 10.72
N LEU A 20 -11.12 10.94 9.79
CA LEU A 20 -12.40 11.37 9.21
C LEU A 20 -13.54 11.31 10.24
N LEU A 21 -13.61 10.26 11.06
CA LEU A 21 -14.58 10.19 12.17
C LEU A 21 -14.41 11.32 13.18
N ALA A 22 -13.16 11.67 13.52
CA ALA A 22 -12.87 12.77 14.42
C ALA A 22 -13.31 14.13 13.84
N ALA A 23 -13.11 14.34 12.53
CA ALA A 23 -13.58 15.55 11.85
C ALA A 23 -15.12 15.64 11.85
N PHE A 24 -15.81 14.51 11.71
CA PHE A 24 -17.28 14.44 11.78
C PHE A 24 -17.85 14.55 13.19
N ALA A 25 -17.09 14.24 14.24
CA ALA A 25 -17.55 14.31 15.62
C ALA A 25 -18.00 15.72 16.06
N ARG A 26 -17.57 16.77 15.35
CA ARG A 26 -18.00 18.15 15.57
C ARG A 26 -19.31 18.52 14.88
N GLN A 27 -19.91 17.62 14.11
CA GLN A 27 -21.16 17.85 13.40
C GLN A 27 -22.30 17.01 13.98
N ASP A 28 -23.52 17.55 13.98
CA ASP A 28 -24.71 16.74 14.25
C ASP A 28 -25.05 15.91 13.01
N LEU A 29 -24.92 14.59 13.14
CA LEU A 29 -25.16 13.61 12.08
C LEU A 29 -26.49 12.86 12.24
N ARG A 30 -27.24 13.12 13.32
CA ARG A 30 -28.48 12.39 13.61
C ARG A 30 -29.48 12.56 12.48
N GLY A 31 -29.89 11.45 11.89
CA GLY A 31 -30.87 11.42 10.81
C GLY A 31 -30.37 11.93 9.45
N LYS A 32 -29.07 12.21 9.29
CA LYS A 32 -28.47 12.55 8.00
C LYS A 32 -28.13 11.29 7.21
N ASP A 33 -28.31 11.35 5.90
CA ASP A 33 -27.91 10.30 4.97
C ASP A 33 -26.45 10.51 4.53
N VAL A 34 -25.62 9.47 4.66
CA VAL A 34 -24.21 9.50 4.27
C VAL A 34 -23.92 8.39 3.27
N LEU A 35 -23.44 8.77 2.08
CA LEU A 35 -23.00 7.84 1.05
C LEU A 35 -21.48 7.65 1.11
N ILE A 36 -21.02 6.41 1.24
CA ILE A 36 -19.59 6.07 1.28
C ILE A 36 -19.24 5.24 0.05
N PRO A 37 -18.69 5.86 -1.02
CA PRO A 37 -18.09 5.11 -2.12
C PRO A 37 -16.76 4.50 -1.63
N LYS A 38 -16.65 3.16 -1.62
CA LYS A 38 -15.44 2.46 -1.17
C LYS A 38 -15.01 1.32 -2.10
N ALA A 39 -13.81 0.80 -1.86
CA ALA A 39 -13.37 -0.46 -2.43
C ALA A 39 -14.26 -1.62 -1.93
N GLN A 40 -14.46 -2.66 -2.74
CA GLN A 40 -15.16 -3.87 -2.31
C GLN A 40 -14.54 -4.50 -1.04
N GLU A 41 -13.21 -4.46 -0.89
CA GLU A 41 -12.51 -4.94 0.30
C GLU A 41 -12.34 -3.88 1.41
N GLY A 42 -12.94 -2.69 1.26
CA GLY A 42 -12.75 -1.57 2.19
C GLY A 42 -13.22 -1.91 3.61
N ARG A 43 -12.44 -1.52 4.63
CA ARG A 43 -12.81 -1.73 6.05
C ARG A 43 -14.09 -0.97 6.40
N GLU A 44 -14.91 -1.54 7.29
CA GLU A 44 -16.21 -0.99 7.73
C GLU A 44 -16.10 0.04 8.88
N VAL A 45 -14.88 0.44 9.27
CA VAL A 45 -14.64 1.29 10.45
C VAL A 45 -15.41 2.62 10.36
N LEU A 46 -15.38 3.24 9.19
CA LEU A 46 -16.05 4.52 8.95
C LEU A 46 -17.57 4.40 8.97
N GLU A 47 -18.11 3.31 8.41
CA GLU A 47 -19.56 3.04 8.37
C GLU A 47 -20.12 2.90 9.79
N LYS A 48 -19.48 2.05 10.59
CA LYS A 48 -19.88 1.79 11.97
C LYS A 48 -19.75 3.04 12.84
N GLY A 49 -18.67 3.80 12.66
CA GLY A 49 -18.45 5.03 13.43
C GLY A 49 -19.49 6.11 13.15
N LEU A 50 -19.88 6.30 11.88
CA LEU A 50 -20.90 7.29 11.51
C LEU A 50 -22.32 6.84 11.90
N GLN A 51 -22.63 5.54 11.79
CA GLN A 51 -23.89 4.98 12.29
C GLN A 51 -24.01 5.15 13.81
N ALA A 52 -22.93 4.96 14.56
CA ALA A 52 -22.89 5.18 16.01
C ALA A 52 -23.15 6.65 16.39
N GLN A 53 -22.86 7.60 15.50
CA GLN A 53 -23.19 9.02 15.65
C GLN A 53 -24.62 9.37 15.17
N GLY A 54 -25.42 8.38 14.78
CA GLY A 54 -26.83 8.54 14.39
C GLY A 54 -27.06 8.81 12.91
N ALA A 55 -26.04 8.68 12.05
CA ALA A 55 -26.18 8.80 10.61
C ALA A 55 -26.80 7.54 9.97
N ARG A 56 -27.56 7.72 8.89
CA ARG A 56 -27.96 6.63 7.99
C ARG A 56 -26.91 6.45 6.92
N VAL A 57 -26.07 5.44 7.04
CA VAL A 57 -24.93 5.23 6.14
C VAL A 57 -25.28 4.21 5.05
N THR A 58 -25.03 4.58 3.79
CA THR A 58 -25.06 3.70 2.63
C THR A 58 -23.66 3.56 2.05
N ALA A 59 -23.05 2.39 2.19
CA ALA A 59 -21.76 2.10 1.56
C ALA A 59 -21.96 1.49 0.17
N VAL A 60 -21.29 2.05 -0.84
CA VAL A 60 -21.35 1.55 -2.22
C VAL A 60 -19.95 1.11 -2.63
N ALA A 61 -19.82 -0.18 -2.97
CA ALA A 61 -18.59 -0.70 -3.56
C ALA A 61 -18.46 -0.19 -5.00
N VAL A 62 -17.55 0.76 -5.23
CA VAL A 62 -17.38 1.43 -6.54
C VAL A 62 -16.20 0.88 -7.34
N TYR A 63 -15.28 0.14 -6.71
CA TYR A 63 -14.19 -0.54 -7.39
C TYR A 63 -13.75 -1.80 -6.61
N LYS A 64 -13.14 -2.76 -7.32
CA LYS A 64 -12.54 -3.96 -6.73
C LYS A 64 -11.07 -4.04 -7.12
N THR A 65 -10.21 -4.40 -6.17
CA THR A 65 -8.81 -4.70 -6.48
C THR A 65 -8.75 -6.10 -7.09
N GLN A 66 -8.39 -6.20 -8.37
CA GLN A 66 -8.13 -7.50 -8.99
C GLN A 66 -6.63 -7.68 -9.19
N ALA A 67 -6.14 -8.90 -8.89
CA ALA A 67 -4.80 -9.27 -9.30
C ALA A 67 -4.72 -9.21 -10.85
N PRO A 68 -3.66 -8.63 -11.42
CA PRO A 68 -3.48 -8.64 -12.87
C PRO A 68 -3.45 -10.08 -13.39
N LYS A 69 -4.10 -10.33 -14.53
CA LYS A 69 -4.05 -11.66 -15.17
C LYS A 69 -2.61 -12.02 -15.50
N ALA A 70 -2.21 -13.23 -15.12
CA ALA A 70 -0.85 -13.73 -15.16
C ALA A 70 -0.36 -14.11 -16.58
N ASP A 71 -0.85 -13.46 -17.63
CA ASP A 71 -0.79 -14.02 -18.99
C ASP A 71 0.60 -13.92 -19.65
N SER A 72 1.67 -13.56 -18.91
CA SER A 72 3.10 -13.72 -19.33
C SER A 72 4.12 -13.03 -18.40
N ALA A 73 3.68 -12.28 -17.38
CA ALA A 73 4.59 -11.50 -16.54
C ALA A 73 5.67 -12.36 -15.83
N PRO A 74 5.38 -13.55 -15.28
CA PRO A 74 6.38 -14.37 -14.58
C PRO A 74 7.47 -14.94 -15.51
N GLU A 75 7.13 -15.22 -16.76
CA GLU A 75 8.07 -15.75 -17.76
C GLU A 75 9.00 -14.65 -18.28
N LYS A 76 8.47 -13.44 -18.50
CA LYS A 76 9.24 -12.28 -18.96
C LYS A 76 10.29 -11.82 -17.95
N ILE A 77 10.01 -11.97 -16.66
CA ILE A 77 10.95 -11.62 -15.59
C ILE A 77 11.88 -12.78 -15.21
N ALA A 78 11.64 -14.01 -15.70
CA ALA A 78 12.42 -15.19 -15.34
C ALA A 78 13.90 -15.09 -15.71
N GLY A 79 14.19 -14.44 -16.84
CA GLY A 79 15.55 -14.26 -17.35
C GLY A 79 16.16 -12.89 -17.03
N LEU A 80 15.47 -12.04 -16.26
CA LEU A 80 16.02 -10.74 -15.89
C LEU A 80 16.92 -10.88 -14.67
N HIS A 81 18.07 -10.22 -14.72
CA HIS A 81 18.79 -9.87 -13.51
C HIS A 81 18.03 -8.73 -12.83
N VAL A 82 17.74 -8.89 -11.54
CA VAL A 82 16.94 -7.95 -10.76
C VAL A 82 17.76 -7.55 -9.54
N ASP A 83 18.23 -6.31 -9.50
CA ASP A 83 18.99 -5.78 -8.37
C ASP A 83 18.08 -5.37 -7.20
N LEU A 84 16.86 -4.88 -7.51
CA LEU A 84 15.93 -4.39 -6.50
C LEU A 84 14.46 -4.59 -6.92
N VAL A 85 13.63 -4.99 -5.97
CA VAL A 85 12.16 -4.99 -6.09
C VAL A 85 11.54 -4.11 -5.01
N THR A 86 10.63 -3.23 -5.41
CA THR A 86 9.94 -2.31 -4.48
C THR A 86 8.46 -2.62 -4.37
N PHE A 87 7.91 -2.52 -3.15
CA PHE A 87 6.49 -2.67 -2.87
C PHE A 87 5.90 -1.41 -2.22
N THR A 88 4.89 -0.84 -2.86
CA THR A 88 4.20 0.37 -2.40
C THR A 88 2.93 0.07 -1.59
N SER A 89 2.55 -1.21 -1.47
CA SER A 89 1.46 -1.64 -0.59
C SER A 89 1.55 -3.13 -0.23
N PRO A 90 0.89 -3.57 0.85
CA PRO A 90 0.76 -4.99 1.18
C PRO A 90 0.14 -5.84 0.07
N SER A 91 -0.80 -5.28 -0.70
CA SER A 91 -1.46 -6.00 -1.79
C SER A 91 -0.54 -6.18 -2.99
N THR A 92 0.32 -5.19 -3.30
CA THR A 92 1.33 -5.34 -4.37
C THR A 92 2.29 -6.49 -4.08
N PHE A 93 2.77 -6.61 -2.84
CA PHE A 93 3.63 -7.71 -2.43
C PHE A 93 2.92 -9.07 -2.50
N THR A 94 1.73 -9.19 -1.91
CA THR A 94 0.97 -10.45 -1.92
C THR A 94 0.65 -10.93 -3.34
N ASN A 95 0.21 -10.01 -4.21
CA ASN A 95 -0.10 -10.32 -5.60
C ASN A 95 1.17 -10.66 -6.40
N PHE A 96 2.27 -9.95 -6.16
CA PHE A 96 3.53 -10.26 -6.80
C PHE A 96 4.02 -11.66 -6.40
N LEU A 97 3.96 -12.00 -5.12
CA LEU A 97 4.38 -13.30 -4.61
C LEU A 97 3.54 -14.45 -5.16
N SER A 98 2.23 -14.26 -5.36
CA SER A 98 1.36 -15.28 -5.95
C SER A 98 1.61 -15.49 -7.45
N LEU A 99 2.08 -14.45 -8.16
CA LEU A 99 2.41 -14.53 -9.59
C LEU A 99 3.82 -15.10 -9.84
N VAL A 100 4.80 -14.66 -9.06
CA VAL A 100 6.23 -14.96 -9.30
C VAL A 100 6.68 -16.21 -8.52
N GLY A 101 6.02 -16.52 -7.41
CA GLY A 101 6.37 -17.61 -6.52
C GLY A 101 7.48 -17.24 -5.55
N SER A 102 7.33 -17.65 -4.30
CA SER A 102 8.27 -17.32 -3.22
C SER A 102 9.69 -17.85 -3.43
N GLU A 103 9.83 -19.06 -3.98
CA GLU A 103 11.14 -19.67 -4.19
C GLU A 103 11.99 -18.91 -5.21
N ARG A 104 11.37 -18.31 -6.22
CA ARG A 104 12.07 -17.47 -7.19
C ARG A 104 12.56 -16.17 -6.56
N VAL A 105 11.70 -15.50 -5.78
CA VAL A 105 12.09 -14.27 -5.08
C VAL A 105 13.25 -14.54 -4.11
N LYS A 106 13.22 -15.67 -3.40
CA LYS A 106 14.35 -16.10 -2.56
C LYS A 106 15.61 -16.39 -3.37
N ALA A 107 15.50 -16.96 -4.58
CA ALA A 107 16.65 -17.17 -5.46
C ALA A 107 17.26 -15.82 -5.85
N TRP A 108 16.45 -14.83 -6.24
CA TRP A 108 16.94 -13.47 -6.51
C TRP A 108 17.63 -12.86 -5.29
N GLN A 109 17.09 -13.02 -4.07
CA GLN A 109 17.76 -12.53 -2.86
C GLN A 109 19.13 -13.19 -2.62
N ARG A 110 19.30 -14.47 -2.97
CA ARG A 110 20.60 -15.15 -2.91
C ARG A 110 21.57 -14.61 -3.96
N ASP A 111 21.05 -14.17 -5.10
CA ASP A 111 21.81 -13.56 -6.19
C ASP A 111 22.09 -12.05 -5.97
N GLY A 112 21.71 -11.50 -4.81
CA GLY A 112 21.98 -10.12 -4.42
C GLY A 112 20.81 -9.14 -4.63
N CYS A 113 19.64 -9.61 -5.06
CA CYS A 113 18.45 -8.76 -5.17
C CYS A 113 17.99 -8.28 -3.79
N VAL A 114 17.72 -6.99 -3.68
CA VAL A 114 17.18 -6.39 -2.45
C VAL A 114 15.69 -6.09 -2.55
N LEU A 115 14.98 -6.17 -1.42
CA LEU A 115 13.56 -5.89 -1.34
C LEU A 115 13.31 -4.60 -0.57
N ALA A 116 12.54 -3.68 -1.15
CA ALA A 116 12.17 -2.42 -0.53
C ALA A 116 10.67 -2.35 -0.24
N ALA A 117 10.32 -1.84 0.93
CA ALA A 117 8.93 -1.56 1.31
C ALA A 117 8.75 -0.06 1.51
N ILE A 118 7.69 0.53 0.95
CA ILE A 118 7.40 1.96 1.16
C ILE A 118 7.13 2.32 2.63
N GLY A 119 6.78 1.36 3.47
CA GLY A 119 6.41 1.63 4.85
C GLY A 119 6.15 0.40 5.70
N GLN A 120 6.02 0.64 7.01
CA GLN A 120 5.92 -0.39 8.05
C GLN A 120 4.80 -1.40 7.80
N VAL A 121 3.66 -0.96 7.27
CA VAL A 121 2.52 -1.84 6.98
C VAL A 121 2.87 -2.86 5.87
N THR A 122 3.61 -2.42 4.85
CA THR A 122 4.08 -3.29 3.77
C THR A 122 5.18 -4.24 4.26
N ALA A 123 6.13 -3.74 5.04
CA ALA A 123 7.18 -4.57 5.65
C ALA A 123 6.60 -5.65 6.56
N ALA A 124 5.58 -5.33 7.37
CA ALA A 124 4.89 -6.31 8.19
C ALA A 124 4.16 -7.39 7.37
N ALA A 125 3.63 -7.04 6.20
CA ALA A 125 3.02 -8.01 5.29
C ALA A 125 4.07 -8.94 4.65
N MET A 126 5.25 -8.42 4.32
CA MET A 126 6.39 -9.20 3.87
C MET A 126 6.85 -10.19 4.93
N ALA A 127 7.01 -9.73 6.17
CA ALA A 127 7.46 -10.55 7.30
C ALA A 127 6.54 -11.76 7.55
N LYS A 128 5.22 -11.58 7.39
CA LYS A 128 4.24 -12.69 7.50
C LYS A 128 4.44 -13.80 6.47
N GLN A 129 5.09 -13.50 5.35
CA GLN A 129 5.41 -14.46 4.29
C GLN A 129 6.90 -14.86 4.31
N ASN A 130 7.62 -14.58 5.41
CA ASN A 130 9.04 -14.85 5.60
C ASN A 130 9.96 -14.05 4.66
N PHE A 131 9.58 -12.83 4.31
CA PHE A 131 10.43 -11.87 3.60
C PHE A 131 10.73 -10.67 4.49
N THR A 132 11.99 -10.26 4.51
CA THR A 132 12.43 -9.03 5.19
C THR A 132 12.62 -7.94 4.14
N ALA A 133 12.23 -6.71 4.46
CA ALA A 133 12.55 -5.55 3.63
C ALA A 133 13.97 -5.07 4.00
N ASP A 134 14.88 -5.10 3.04
CA ASP A 134 16.24 -4.58 3.16
C ASP A 134 16.26 -3.05 3.20
N ILE A 135 15.28 -2.43 2.53
CA ILE A 135 15.11 -0.98 2.48
C ILE A 135 13.73 -0.60 3.01
N LEU A 136 13.73 0.26 4.02
CA LEU A 136 12.53 0.82 4.62
C LEU A 136 12.77 2.32 4.88
N PRO A 137 12.09 3.22 4.15
CA PRO A 137 12.25 4.65 4.33
C PRO A 137 11.68 5.12 5.68
N GLU A 138 12.16 6.26 6.16
CA GLU A 138 11.65 6.90 7.38
C GLU A 138 10.19 7.35 7.23
N GLN A 139 9.83 7.81 6.02
CA GLN A 139 8.48 8.25 5.69
C GLN A 139 7.86 7.36 4.62
N SER A 140 6.56 7.11 4.72
CA SER A 140 5.79 6.36 3.71
C SER A 140 5.41 7.21 2.50
N THR A 141 6.41 7.82 1.87
CA THR A 141 6.29 8.63 0.66
C THR A 141 7.18 8.08 -0.45
N VAL A 142 6.85 8.40 -1.71
CA VAL A 142 7.67 7.99 -2.86
C VAL A 142 9.05 8.64 -2.80
N ASP A 143 9.12 9.93 -2.43
CA ASP A 143 10.38 10.66 -2.36
C ASP A 143 11.34 10.06 -1.33
N SER A 144 10.83 9.76 -0.12
CA SER A 144 11.64 9.14 0.93
C SER A 144 12.09 7.72 0.54
N LEU A 145 11.25 6.98 -0.20
CA LEU A 145 11.62 5.66 -0.73
C LEU A 145 12.75 5.76 -1.77
N VAL A 146 12.67 6.72 -2.70
CA VAL A 146 13.72 6.95 -3.70
C VAL A 146 15.04 7.35 -3.03
N GLU A 147 14.98 8.21 -2.02
CA GLU A 147 16.16 8.61 -1.25
C GLU A 147 16.79 7.41 -0.51
N ALA A 148 15.96 6.58 0.15
CA ALA A 148 16.43 5.39 0.85
C ALA A 148 17.10 4.38 -0.11
N ILE A 149 16.52 4.17 -1.29
CA ILE A 149 17.10 3.33 -2.35
C ILE A 149 18.44 3.90 -2.81
N SER A 150 18.48 5.19 -3.12
CA SER A 150 19.70 5.85 -3.60
C SER A 150 20.83 5.75 -2.56
N ARG A 151 20.50 5.94 -1.28
CA ARG A 151 21.45 5.83 -0.17
C ARG A 151 21.98 4.40 -0.01
N TYR A 152 21.12 3.40 -0.18
CA TYR A 152 21.51 2.00 -0.08
C TYR A 152 22.59 1.64 -1.12
N PHE A 153 22.39 2.02 -2.38
CA PHE A 153 23.35 1.75 -3.46
C PHE A 153 24.56 2.69 -3.50
N SER A 154 24.47 3.87 -2.89
CA SER A 154 25.60 4.82 -2.82
C SER A 154 26.57 4.53 -1.68
N CYS A 155 26.19 3.68 -0.70
CA CYS A 155 27.05 3.37 0.43
C CYS A 155 28.07 2.26 0.08
N PRO A 156 29.39 2.50 0.24
CA PRO A 156 30.44 1.55 -0.18
C PRO A 156 30.40 0.17 0.50
N GLU A 157 29.69 0.02 1.62
CA GLU A 157 29.64 -1.23 2.38
C GLU A 157 28.84 -2.35 1.68
N HIS A 158 28.00 -2.01 0.69
CA HIS A 158 27.25 -2.98 -0.13
C HIS A 158 27.87 -3.17 -1.53
N CYS A 159 29.00 -2.50 -1.82
CA CYS A 159 29.74 -2.62 -3.07
C CYS A 159 30.76 -3.79 -3.03
N LYS A 160 30.36 -4.94 -2.47
CA LYS A 160 31.08 -6.23 -2.53
C LYS A 160 30.05 -7.24 -3.07
N THR A 161 30.13 -7.85 -4.25
CA THR A 161 31.29 -8.33 -5.01
C THR A 161 30.79 -8.61 -6.43
N THR A 162 31.33 -7.95 -7.44
CA THR A 162 31.31 -8.48 -8.81
C THR A 162 32.72 -8.32 -9.35
N SER A 163 33.49 -9.40 -9.22
CA SER A 163 34.76 -9.64 -9.91
C SER A 163 34.61 -10.96 -10.66
#